data_AF-A0AA95IF36-F1
#
_entry.id   AF-A0AA95IF36-F1
#
_cell.length_a   1.000
_cell.length_b   1.000
_cell.length_c   1.000
_cell.angle_alpha   90.00
_cell.angle_beta   90.00
_cell.angle_gamma   90.00
#
_symmetry.space_group_name_H-M   'P 1'
#
loop_
_entity.id
_entity.type
_entity.pdbx_description
1 polymer ?
#
loop_
_entity_poly.entity_id
_entity_poly.type
_entity_poly.pdbx_seq_one_letter_code
_entity_poly.pdbx_strand_id
1 'polypeptide(L)'
;MLEKEIPEHLKNTYSLLTRAFPNGVTESQYLHILGILYEHMSDRNLSEIVSLFTNKSSSVVKNDIYKVKANNNLLMNKGKTEDILKVYGFMDWINED
;
A
#
# COMPACT_ATOMS: atom_id res chain seq x y z
N MET A 1 -12.06 15.15 15.98
CA MET A 1 -11.57 14.26 14.89
C MET A 1 -11.37 12.90 15.53
N LEU A 2 -12.01 11.85 15.02
CA LEU A 2 -11.70 10.49 15.48
C LEU A 2 -10.30 10.15 14.94
N GLU A 3 -9.31 10.02 15.83
CA GLU A 3 -8.08 9.32 15.49
C GLU A 3 -8.50 7.91 15.05
N LYS A 4 -8.36 7.61 13.76
CA LYS A 4 -8.62 6.26 13.27
C LYS A 4 -7.46 5.40 13.76
N GLU A 5 -7.71 4.66 14.83
CA GLU A 5 -6.78 3.66 15.32
C GLU A 5 -6.49 2.65 14.21
N ILE A 6 -5.21 2.35 13.99
CA ILE A 6 -4.78 1.38 12.98
C ILE A 6 -5.09 -0.01 13.52
N PRO A 7 -5.87 -0.85 12.82
CA PRO A 7 -6.13 -2.21 13.24
C PRO A 7 -4.84 -2.99 13.49
N GLU A 8 -4.81 -3.82 14.55
CA GLU A 8 -3.61 -4.53 14.99
C GLU A 8 -2.93 -5.30 13.84
N HIS A 9 -3.73 -6.03 13.05
CA HIS A 9 -3.26 -6.83 11.92
C HIS A 9 -2.74 -6.00 10.74
N LEU A 10 -2.85 -4.67 10.78
CA LEU A 10 -2.35 -3.75 9.75
C LEU A 10 -1.23 -2.84 10.25
N LYS A 11 -0.88 -2.88 11.55
CA LYS A 11 0.16 -2.02 12.13
C LYS A 11 1.51 -2.21 11.44
N ASN A 12 1.88 -3.45 11.15
CA ASN A 12 3.15 -3.75 10.47
C ASN A 12 3.16 -3.20 9.04
N THR A 13 2.05 -3.33 8.30
CA THR A 13 1.91 -2.74 6.97
C THR A 13 2.00 -1.21 7.01
N TYR A 14 1.33 -0.56 7.97
CA TYR A 14 1.42 0.90 8.14
C TYR A 14 2.86 1.34 8.46
N SER A 15 3.53 0.61 9.37
CA SER A 15 4.92 0.86 9.75
C SER A 15 5.87 0.70 8.56
N LEU A 16 5.69 -0.32 7.72
CA LEU A 16 6.44 -0.49 6.48
C LEU A 16 6.27 0.73 5.55
N LEU A 17 5.03 1.13 5.29
CA LEU A 17 4.73 2.22 4.36
C LEU A 17 5.26 3.58 4.86
N THR A 18 5.09 3.86 6.15
CA THR A 18 5.56 5.12 6.75
C THR A 18 7.08 5.21 6.82
N ARG A 19 7.78 4.09 7.08
CA ARG A 19 9.25 4.03 7.00
C ARG A 19 9.75 4.20 5.56
N ALA A 20 9.10 3.56 4.60
CA ALA A 20 9.48 3.63 3.19
C ALA A 20 9.19 4.99 2.54
N PHE A 21 8.12 5.66 2.98
CA PHE A 21 7.61 6.88 2.36
C PHE A 21 7.20 7.91 3.42
N PRO A 22 8.16 8.45 4.21
CA PRO A 22 7.87 9.35 5.33
C PRO A 22 7.25 10.68 4.89
N ASN A 23 7.49 11.09 3.64
CA ASN A 23 6.97 12.33 3.07
C ASN A 23 5.74 12.09 2.17
N GLY A 24 5.08 10.94 2.31
CA GLY A 24 4.02 10.49 1.41
C GLY A 24 4.55 9.93 0.09
N VAL A 25 3.64 9.73 -0.86
CA VAL A 25 3.91 9.04 -2.14
C VAL A 25 3.46 9.89 -3.32
N THR A 26 4.19 9.76 -4.42
CA THR A 26 3.74 10.25 -5.73
C THR A 26 2.57 9.41 -6.25
N GLU A 27 1.84 9.92 -7.24
CA GLU A 27 0.73 9.18 -7.86
C GLU A 27 1.16 7.83 -8.45
N SER A 28 2.33 7.78 -9.12
CA SER A 28 2.87 6.52 -9.64
C SER A 28 3.24 5.55 -8.52
N GLN A 29 3.91 6.02 -7.46
CA GLN A 29 4.24 5.18 -6.31
C GLN A 29 2.99 4.65 -5.61
N TYR A 30 1.95 5.46 -5.50
CA TYR A 30 0.65 5.04 -4.97
C TYR A 30 0.07 3.85 -5.75
N LEU A 31 0.01 3.94 -7.07
CA LEU A 31 -0.51 2.86 -7.91
C LEU A 31 0.38 1.61 -7.84
N HIS A 32 1.71 1.80 -7.78
CA HIS A 32 2.65 0.69 -7.61
C HIS A 32 2.46 -0.02 -6.27
N ILE A 33 2.27 0.72 -5.17
CA ILE A 33 2.00 0.16 -3.83
C ILE A 33 0.71 -0.67 -3.86
N LEU A 34 -0.35 -0.16 -4.49
CA LEU A 34 -1.58 -0.93 -4.65
C LEU A 34 -1.33 -2.25 -5.38
N GLY A 35 -0.60 -2.22 -6.50
CA GLY A 35 -0.29 -3.42 -7.27
C GLY A 35 0.59 -4.42 -6.52
N ILE A 36 1.61 -3.94 -5.80
CA ILE A 36 2.56 -4.77 -5.06
C ILE A 36 1.88 -5.44 -3.87
N LEU A 37 1.22 -4.66 -3.01
CA LEU A 37 0.62 -5.20 -1.79
C LEU A 37 -0.63 -6.04 -2.06
N TYR A 38 -1.33 -5.80 -3.17
CA TYR A 38 -2.48 -6.61 -3.60
C TYR A 38 -2.13 -8.10 -3.77
N GLU A 39 -0.89 -8.42 -4.13
CA GLU A 39 -0.43 -9.81 -4.27
C GLU A 39 -0.38 -10.55 -2.91
N HIS A 40 -0.40 -9.83 -1.78
CA HIS A 40 -0.19 -10.37 -0.44
C HIS A 40 -1.34 -10.12 0.55
N MET A 41 -2.33 -9.29 0.22
CA MET A 41 -3.43 -8.98 1.14
C MET A 41 -4.77 -8.75 0.44
N SER A 42 -5.87 -8.94 1.18
CA SER A 42 -7.23 -8.77 0.62
C SER A 42 -7.52 -7.33 0.20
N ASP A 43 -8.45 -7.15 -0.77
CA ASP A 43 -8.96 -5.83 -1.20
C ASP A 43 -9.37 -4.96 -0.01
N ARG A 44 -10.00 -5.56 1.01
CA ARG A 44 -10.46 -4.85 2.22
C ARG A 44 -9.27 -4.29 2.99
N ASN A 45 -8.34 -5.15 3.39
CA ASN A 45 -7.16 -4.77 4.17
C ASN A 45 -6.29 -3.75 3.42
N LEU A 46 -6.11 -3.96 2.11
CA LEU A 46 -5.37 -3.03 1.26
C LEU A 46 -6.04 -1.66 1.19
N SER A 47 -7.36 -1.64 0.93
CA SER A 47 -8.11 -0.39 0.82
C SER A 47 -8.12 0.39 2.13
N GLU A 48 -8.19 -0.31 3.26
CA GLU A 48 -8.19 0.27 4.60
C GLU A 48 -6.82 0.88 4.94
N ILE A 49 -5.75 0.09 4.78
CA ILE A 49 -4.42 0.56 5.19
C ILE A 49 -3.89 1.68 4.30
N VAL A 50 -4.13 1.59 3.00
CA VAL A 50 -3.69 2.64 2.07
C VAL A 50 -4.57 3.89 2.20
N SER A 51 -5.85 3.75 2.57
CA SER A 51 -6.70 4.88 2.96
C SER A 51 -6.13 5.62 4.17
N LEU A 52 -5.74 4.88 5.21
CA LEU A 52 -5.11 5.46 6.40
C LEU A 52 -3.76 6.13 6.07
N PHE A 53 -2.92 5.47 5.28
CA PHE A 53 -1.59 5.96 4.92
C PHE A 53 -1.63 7.22 4.03
N THR A 54 -2.57 7.29 3.08
CA THR A 54 -2.65 8.40 2.11
C THR A 54 -3.69 9.46 2.45
N ASN A 55 -4.46 9.25 3.52
CA ASN A 55 -5.64 10.04 3.87
C ASN A 55 -6.72 10.12 2.74
N LYS A 56 -6.70 9.18 1.79
CA LYS A 56 -7.75 9.02 0.76
C LYS A 56 -8.95 8.29 1.35
N SER A 57 -10.14 8.44 0.75
CA SER A 57 -11.30 7.63 1.15
C SER A 57 -11.09 6.16 0.73
N SER A 58 -11.50 5.22 1.58
CA SER A 58 -11.36 3.78 1.29
C SER A 58 -12.12 3.36 0.03
N SER A 59 -13.25 4.01 -0.28
CA SER A 59 -13.98 3.79 -1.54
C SER A 59 -13.17 4.20 -2.78
N VAL A 60 -12.44 5.32 -2.72
CA VAL A 60 -11.53 5.73 -3.80
C VAL A 60 -10.40 4.73 -3.95
N VAL A 61 -9.75 4.35 -2.84
CA VAL A 61 -8.66 3.36 -2.88
C VAL A 61 -9.13 2.03 -3.44
N LYS A 62 -10.32 1.55 -3.05
CA LYS A 62 -10.90 0.31 -3.57
C LYS A 62 -11.13 0.37 -5.09
N ASN A 63 -11.63 1.49 -5.59
CA ASN A 63 -11.79 1.67 -7.04
C ASN A 63 -10.44 1.67 -7.76
N ASP A 64 -9.42 2.30 -7.16
CA ASP A 64 -8.07 2.34 -7.74
C ASP A 64 -7.39 0.97 -7.71
N ILE A 65 -7.64 0.13 -6.71
CA ILE A 65 -7.23 -1.29 -6.70
C ILE A 65 -7.82 -2.01 -7.93
N TYR A 66 -9.12 -1.82 -8.21
CA TYR A 66 -9.74 -2.42 -9.40
C TYR A 66 -9.17 -1.88 -10.71
N LYS A 67 -8.84 -0.59 -10.78
CA LYS A 67 -8.17 -0.01 -11.96
C LYS A 67 -6.80 -0.63 -12.20
N VAL A 68 -5.99 -0.76 -11.14
CA VAL A 68 -4.66 -1.37 -11.23
C VAL A 68 -4.76 -2.83 -11.66
N LYS A 69 -5.72 -3.60 -11.13
CA LYS A 69 -5.98 -4.98 -11.54
C LYS A 69 -6.39 -5.11 -13.01
N ALA A 70 -7.13 -4.13 -13.53
CA ALA A 70 -7.61 -4.16 -14.90
C ALA A 70 -6.59 -3.61 -15.91
N ASN A 71 -5.58 -2.86 -15.46
CA ASN A 71 -4.64 -2.16 -16.34
C ASN A 71 -3.19 -2.27 -15.84
N ASN A 72 -2.51 -3.32 -16.30
CA ASN A 72 -1.10 -3.57 -15.97
C ASN A 72 -0.14 -2.45 -16.42
N ASN A 73 -0.54 -1.60 -17.38
CA ASN A 73 0.31 -0.47 -17.79
C ASN A 73 0.51 0.56 -16.66
N LEU A 74 -0.40 0.59 -15.67
CA LEU A 74 -0.27 1.44 -14.48
C LEU A 74 0.83 0.95 -13.53
N LEU A 75 1.35 -0.26 -13.74
CA LEU A 75 2.42 -0.87 -12.95
C LEU A 75 3.77 -0.88 -13.68
N MET A 76 3.85 -0.20 -14.83
CA MET A 76 5.11 -0.05 -15.54
C MET A 76 6.15 0.64 -14.66
N ASN A 77 7.32 0.03 -14.56
CA ASN A 77 8.42 0.50 -13.71
C ASN A 77 8.12 0.44 -12.20
N LYS A 78 7.20 -0.45 -11.75
CA LYS A 78 6.96 -0.69 -10.31
C LYS A 78 8.21 -1.09 -9.53
N GLY A 79 9.23 -1.64 -10.21
CA GLY A 79 10.48 -2.11 -9.62
C GLY A 79 11.15 -1.09 -8.69
N LYS A 80 11.15 0.21 -9.04
CA LYS A 80 11.73 1.24 -8.14
C LYS A 80 10.99 1.36 -6.81
N THR A 81 9.65 1.28 -6.84
CA THR A 81 8.83 1.31 -5.63
C THR A 81 9.03 0.04 -4.81
N GLU A 82 9.11 -1.10 -5.50
CA GLU A 82 9.35 -2.41 -4.87
C GLU A 82 10.73 -2.49 -4.20
N ASP A 83 11.77 -1.95 -4.84
CA ASP A 83 13.13 -1.89 -4.29
C ASP A 83 13.18 -1.02 -3.03
N ILE A 84 12.47 0.12 -3.01
CA ILE A 84 12.33 0.93 -1.80
C ILE A 84 11.67 0.10 -0.69
N LEU A 85 10.53 -0.55 -0.97
CA LEU A 85 9.84 -1.38 0.01
C LEU A 85 10.76 -2.49 0.56
N LYS A 86 11.55 -3.15 -0.30
CA LYS A 86 12.54 -4.16 0.11
C LYS A 86 13.58 -3.62 1.07
N VAL A 87 14.14 -2.42 0.81
CA VAL A 87 15.11 -1.77 1.72
C VAL A 87 14.53 -1.56 3.12
N TYR A 88 13.21 -1.34 3.23
CA TYR A 88 12.54 -1.08 4.51
C TYR A 88 11.87 -2.31 5.14
N GLY A 89 12.21 -3.52 4.67
CA GLY A 89 11.78 -4.78 5.31
C GLY A 89 10.52 -5.40 4.70
N PHE A 90 10.21 -5.12 3.42
CA PHE A 90 9.08 -5.77 2.74
C PHE A 90 9.20 -7.29 2.67
N MET A 91 10.41 -7.82 2.52
CA MET A 91 10.60 -9.28 2.50
C MET A 91 10.32 -9.90 3.87
N ASP A 92 10.71 -9.23 4.95
CA ASP A 92 10.39 -9.70 6.30
C ASP A 92 8.87 -9.64 6.54
N TRP A 93 8.23 -8.54 6.11
CA TRP A 93 6.78 -8.34 6.20
C TRP A 93 5.97 -9.42 5.46
N ILE A 94 6.41 -9.87 4.28
CA ILE A 94 5.72 -10.96 3.55
C ILE A 94 5.75 -12.28 4.33
N ASN A 95 6.80 -12.50 5.12
CA ASN A 95 7.00 -13.73 5.89
C ASN A 95 6.50 -13.62 7.33
N GLU A 96 5.77 -12.55 7.68
CA GLU A 96 5.06 -12.46 8.95
C GLU A 96 3.85 -13.40 8.92
N ASP A 97 3.90 -14.48 9.71
CA ASP A 97 2.80 -15.44 9.93
C ASP A 97 1.65 -14.85 10.78
#